data_AF-A0A097A571-F1
#
_entry.id   AF-A0A097A571-F1
#
_cell.length_a   1.000
_cell.length_b   1.000
_cell.length_c   1.000
_cell.angle_alpha   90.00
_cell.angle_beta   90.00
_cell.angle_gamma   90.00
#
_symmetry.space_group_name_H-M   'P 1'
#
loop_
_entity.id
_entity.type
_entity.pdbx_description
1 polymer ?
#
loop_
_entity_poly.entity_id
_entity_poly.type
_entity_poly.pdbx_seq_one_letter_code
_entity_poly.pdbx_strand_id
1 'polypeptide(L)'
;RHGNKGVISTIVPVEDMPYLADGTPVDIVLNPLGVPSRMNIGQVLETHLGWAAKGLGLKIGALIDANASTADKRRFMDDIYNKTGGQKVRLNDLNDEEIEELAGNLRHGVPMATPVFDGASEAEIKSLLALAGVPLTGQAQLYDGRTGEGFDRPTTVGYMYMMKLNHLVDDKMHARSTGPYSLVTQQPLGGKAQFGGQRF
;
A
#
# COMPACT_ATOMS: atom_id res chain seq x y z
N ARG A 1 7.40 -3.26 -1.58
CA ARG A 1 8.36 -3.60 -2.70
C ARG A 1 9.40 -4.70 -2.35
N HIS A 2 8.98 -5.82 -1.74
CA HIS A 2 9.86 -6.73 -1.00
C HIS A 2 10.01 -8.12 -1.66
N GLY A 3 10.09 -8.15 -2.99
CA GLY A 3 10.16 -9.39 -3.77
C GLY A 3 8.86 -10.21 -3.78
N ASN A 4 7.79 -9.72 -3.14
CA ASN A 4 6.46 -10.29 -3.24
C ASN A 4 5.87 -10.05 -4.64
N LYS A 5 5.50 -11.14 -5.32
CA LYS A 5 4.85 -11.10 -6.64
C LYS A 5 3.60 -11.97 -6.58
N GLY A 6 2.58 -11.55 -7.31
CA GLY A 6 1.32 -12.27 -7.45
C GLY A 6 0.72 -12.01 -8.83
N VAL A 7 -0.23 -12.86 -9.21
CA VAL A 7 -1.11 -12.65 -10.36
C VAL A 7 -2.48 -12.31 -9.79
N ILE A 8 -3.16 -11.30 -10.35
CA ILE A 8 -4.53 -10.97 -9.97
C ILE A 8 -5.41 -12.16 -10.36
N SER A 9 -6.03 -12.82 -9.39
CA SER A 9 -6.88 -14.00 -9.61
C SER A 9 -8.33 -13.62 -9.88
N THR A 10 -8.86 -12.64 -9.15
CA THR A 10 -10.26 -12.24 -9.17
C THR A 10 -10.35 -10.75 -8.90
N ILE A 11 -11.26 -10.08 -9.61
CA ILE A 11 -11.72 -8.72 -9.30
C ILE A 11 -13.14 -8.87 -8.79
N VAL A 12 -13.37 -8.42 -7.56
CA VAL A 12 -14.68 -8.50 -6.91
C VAL A 12 -15.30 -7.10 -6.80
N PRO A 13 -16.63 -7.00 -6.71
CA PRO A 13 -17.30 -5.74 -6.39
C PRO A 13 -16.85 -5.17 -5.04
N VAL A 14 -17.03 -3.87 -4.82
CA VAL A 14 -16.57 -3.19 -3.60
C VAL A 14 -17.36 -3.65 -2.37
N GLU A 15 -18.63 -3.99 -2.55
CA GLU A 15 -19.53 -4.51 -1.52
C GLU A 15 -19.13 -5.90 -1.01
N ASP A 16 -18.39 -6.67 -1.80
CA ASP A 16 -17.89 -7.99 -1.43
C ASP A 16 -16.57 -7.91 -0.64
N MET A 17 -15.90 -6.75 -0.64
CA MET A 17 -14.60 -6.59 -0.01
C MET A 17 -14.75 -6.47 1.51
N PRO A 18 -13.80 -7.03 2.28
CA PRO A 18 -13.76 -6.77 3.71
C PRO A 18 -13.63 -5.29 4.00
N TYR A 19 -14.29 -4.83 5.08
CA TYR A 19 -14.32 -3.42 5.44
C TYR A 19 -13.97 -3.19 6.91
N LEU A 20 -13.45 -1.99 7.19
CA LEU A 20 -13.13 -1.51 8.53
C LEU A 20 -14.40 -1.09 9.28
N ALA A 21 -14.30 -0.90 10.60
CA ALA A 21 -15.43 -0.46 11.43
C ALA A 21 -16.04 0.90 11.02
N ASP A 22 -15.29 1.72 10.29
CA ASP A 22 -15.76 2.99 9.71
C ASP A 22 -16.48 2.83 8.36
N GLY A 23 -16.60 1.59 7.86
CA GLY A 23 -17.20 1.27 6.56
C GLY A 23 -16.24 1.31 5.38
N THR A 24 -14.97 1.68 5.59
CA THR A 24 -13.98 1.76 4.50
C THR A 24 -13.63 0.36 3.99
N PRO A 25 -13.87 0.03 2.72
CA PRO A 25 -13.48 -1.26 2.14
C PRO A 25 -11.97 -1.32 1.91
N VAL A 26 -11.39 -2.53 1.97
CA VAL A 26 -10.00 -2.77 1.58
C VAL A 26 -9.89 -2.89 0.07
N ASP A 27 -8.77 -2.45 -0.51
CA ASP A 27 -8.56 -2.50 -1.97
C ASP A 27 -7.97 -3.84 -2.46
N ILE A 28 -7.07 -4.44 -1.67
CA ILE A 28 -6.32 -5.64 -2.04
C ILE A 28 -6.19 -6.57 -0.84
N VAL A 29 -6.53 -7.84 -1.03
CA VAL A 29 -6.31 -8.90 -0.03
C VAL A 29 -5.07 -9.71 -0.41
N LEU A 30 -4.13 -9.85 0.54
CA LEU A 30 -2.90 -10.63 0.37
C LEU A 30 -2.89 -11.85 1.29
N ASN A 31 -2.33 -12.95 0.81
CA ASN A 31 -2.18 -14.16 1.61
C ASN A 31 -1.03 -13.99 2.64
N PRO A 32 -1.30 -14.11 3.96
CA PRO A 32 -0.28 -13.94 5.00
C PRO A 32 0.79 -15.04 4.99
N LEU A 33 0.51 -16.23 4.46
CA LEU A 33 1.45 -17.37 4.44
C LEU A 33 2.70 -17.11 3.58
N GLY A 34 2.62 -16.14 2.67
CA GLY A 34 3.75 -15.72 1.84
C GLY A 34 4.83 -14.95 2.60
N VAL A 35 4.53 -14.43 3.80
CA VAL A 35 5.47 -13.61 4.58
C VAL A 35 6.46 -14.47 5.38
N PRO A 36 6.04 -15.44 6.21
CA PRO A 36 6.97 -16.23 7.01
C PRO A 36 7.89 -17.10 6.14
N SER A 37 7.35 -17.67 5.07
CA SER A 37 8.09 -18.59 4.18
C SER A 37 9.21 -17.90 3.38
N ARG A 38 9.05 -16.61 3.08
CA ARG A 38 10.03 -15.82 2.30
C ARG A 38 10.88 -14.89 3.15
N MET A 39 10.63 -14.85 4.46
CA MET A 39 11.33 -13.99 5.43
C MET A 39 11.37 -12.51 5.04
N ASN A 40 10.38 -12.02 4.29
CA ASN A 40 10.29 -10.64 3.82
C ASN A 40 9.40 -9.80 4.74
N ILE A 41 9.80 -9.70 6.02
CA ILE A 41 9.09 -8.99 7.10
C ILE A 41 8.94 -7.49 6.79
N GLY A 42 9.85 -6.91 6.00
CA GLY A 42 9.81 -5.50 5.61
C GLY A 42 8.47 -5.07 4.99
N GLN A 43 7.73 -5.96 4.32
CA GLN A 43 6.41 -5.62 3.77
C GLN A 43 5.36 -5.36 4.87
N VAL A 44 5.48 -6.02 6.02
CA VAL A 44 4.58 -5.81 7.17
C VAL A 44 4.91 -4.46 7.81
N LEU A 45 6.20 -4.15 7.96
CA LEU A 45 6.65 -2.85 8.45
C LEU A 45 6.23 -1.71 7.51
N GLU A 46 6.33 -1.91 6.19
CA GLU A 46 5.81 -0.98 5.16
C GLU A 46 4.31 -0.76 5.34
N THR A 47 3.54 -1.84 5.55
CA THR A 47 2.08 -1.78 5.74
C THR A 47 1.70 -0.97 6.98
N HIS A 48 2.38 -1.20 8.12
CA HIS A 48 2.13 -0.47 9.37
C HIS A 48 2.50 1.01 9.24
N LEU A 49 3.70 1.31 8.72
CA LEU A 49 4.14 2.69 8.51
C LEU A 49 3.25 3.42 7.50
N GLY A 50 2.82 2.73 6.43
CA GLY A 50 1.89 3.27 5.44
C GLY A 50 0.52 3.60 6.06
N TRP A 51 0.04 2.78 6.99
CA TRP A 51 -1.20 3.09 7.71
C TRP A 51 -1.06 4.32 8.60
N ALA A 52 0.04 4.42 9.34
CA ALA A 52 0.34 5.62 10.13
C ALA A 52 0.41 6.87 9.24
N ALA A 53 1.17 6.81 8.14
CA ALA A 53 1.30 7.89 7.17
C ALA A 53 -0.05 8.38 6.63
N LYS A 54 -0.93 7.44 6.26
CA LYS A 54 -2.28 7.77 5.79
C LYS A 54 -3.13 8.40 6.91
N GLY A 55 -3.13 7.81 8.10
CA GLY A 55 -3.92 8.30 9.23
C GLY A 55 -3.51 9.70 9.67
N LEU A 56 -2.20 10.01 9.65
CA LEU A 56 -1.70 11.36 9.89
C LEU A 56 -2.21 12.35 8.83
N GLY A 57 -2.19 11.97 7.55
CA GLY A 57 -2.73 12.78 6.46
C GLY A 57 -4.23 13.06 6.62
N LEU A 58 -5.02 12.04 6.98
CA LEU A 58 -6.46 12.19 7.27
C LEU A 58 -6.71 13.17 8.42
N LYS A 59 -5.88 13.14 9.47
CA LYS A 59 -5.97 14.12 10.56
C LYS A 59 -5.64 15.54 10.11
N ILE A 60 -4.61 15.72 9.29
CA ILE A 60 -4.31 17.02 8.67
C ILE A 60 -5.49 17.49 7.82
N GLY A 61 -6.06 16.60 7.00
CA GLY A 61 -7.26 16.88 6.20
C GLY A 61 -8.45 17.33 7.05
N ALA A 62 -8.72 16.64 8.16
CA ALA A 62 -9.78 17.01 9.08
C ALA A 62 -9.55 18.39 9.72
N LEU A 63 -8.29 18.75 10.04
CA LEU A 63 -7.97 20.10 10.53
C LEU A 63 -8.18 21.18 9.46
N ILE A 64 -7.90 20.88 8.20
CA ILE A 64 -8.17 21.78 7.06
C ILE A 64 -9.69 21.96 6.90
N ASP A 65 -10.46 20.87 6.91
CA ASP A 65 -11.92 20.90 6.75
C ASP A 65 -12.63 21.62 7.88
N ALA A 66 -12.09 21.52 9.09
CA ALA A 66 -12.59 22.24 10.26
C ALA A 66 -12.20 23.72 10.27
N ASN A 67 -11.49 24.22 9.26
CA ASN A 67 -10.90 25.56 9.23
C ASN A 67 -10.09 25.88 10.50
N ALA A 68 -9.34 24.89 11.00
CA ALA A 68 -8.49 25.07 12.18
C ALA A 68 -7.43 26.15 11.95
N SER A 69 -6.97 26.78 13.03
CA SER A 69 -5.96 27.84 12.94
C SER A 69 -4.64 27.31 12.36
N THR A 70 -3.91 28.15 11.66
CA THR A 70 -2.58 27.80 11.11
C THR A 70 -1.60 27.40 12.23
N ALA A 71 -1.78 27.93 13.44
CA ALA A 71 -1.03 27.54 14.63
C ALA A 71 -1.31 26.08 15.04
N ASP A 72 -2.56 25.62 14.99
CA ASP A 72 -2.93 24.23 15.30
C ASP A 72 -2.38 23.25 14.26
N LYS A 73 -2.47 23.61 12.97
CA LYS A 73 -1.88 22.83 11.87
C LYS A 73 -0.35 22.73 12.03
N ARG A 74 0.32 23.86 12.30
CA ARG A 74 1.77 23.91 12.56
C ARG A 74 2.15 23.05 13.76
N ARG A 75 1.40 23.12 14.86
CA ARG A 75 1.62 22.29 16.06
C ARG A 75 1.49 20.80 15.75
N PHE A 76 0.45 20.40 15.02
CA PHE A 76 0.26 18.99 14.68
C PHE A 76 1.37 18.47 13.74
N MET A 77 1.81 19.29 12.78
CA MET A 77 2.96 18.95 11.94
C MET A 77 4.26 18.89 12.73
N ASP A 78 4.45 19.76 13.74
CA ASP A 78 5.61 19.68 14.65
C ASP A 78 5.60 18.36 15.44
N ASP A 79 4.44 17.92 15.92
CA ASP A 79 4.30 16.62 16.58
C ASP A 79 4.73 15.48 15.65
N ILE A 80 4.35 15.53 14.37
CA ILE A 80 4.72 14.52 13.37
C ILE A 80 6.23 14.52 13.12
N TYR A 81 6.80 15.66 12.72
CA TYR A 81 8.19 15.75 12.23
C TYR A 81 9.24 15.77 13.35
N ASN A 82 8.93 16.34 14.52
CA ASN A 82 9.94 16.64 15.53
C ASN A 82 9.84 15.78 16.81
N LYS A 83 8.70 15.11 17.05
CA LYS A 83 8.49 14.31 18.28
C LYS A 83 8.50 12.80 18.06
N THR A 84 8.42 12.34 16.81
CA THR A 84 8.29 10.90 16.49
C THR A 84 9.59 10.22 16.06
N GLY A 85 10.74 10.88 16.25
CA GLY A 85 12.06 10.38 15.85
C GLY A 85 12.49 10.88 14.46
N GLY A 86 13.68 10.46 14.01
CA GLY A 86 14.23 10.87 12.72
C GLY A 86 14.82 12.29 12.65
N GLN A 87 14.87 12.84 11.43
CA GLN A 87 15.45 14.16 11.16
C GLN A 87 14.48 15.27 11.54
N LYS A 88 14.94 16.17 12.42
CA LYS A 88 14.15 17.33 12.85
C LYS A 88 14.04 18.37 11.74
N VAL A 89 12.84 18.88 11.55
CA VAL A 89 12.50 19.90 10.55
C VAL A 89 12.21 21.22 11.24
N ARG A 90 12.75 22.32 10.69
CA ARG A 90 12.48 23.67 11.17
C ARG A 90 11.22 24.24 10.51
N LEU A 91 10.06 23.95 11.09
CA LEU A 91 8.77 24.49 10.63
C LEU A 91 8.60 25.99 10.93
N ASN A 92 9.45 26.57 11.78
CA ASN A 92 9.42 27.99 12.12
C ASN A 92 9.97 28.87 11.00
N ASP A 93 10.72 28.30 10.06
CA ASP A 93 11.27 29.04 8.92
C ASP A 93 10.19 29.25 7.82
N LEU A 94 9.05 28.55 7.91
CA LEU A 94 7.94 28.62 6.96
C LEU A 94 6.92 29.68 7.37
N ASN A 95 6.49 30.47 6.39
CA ASN A 95 5.41 31.43 6.57
C ASN A 95 4.04 30.72 6.66
N ASP A 96 3.00 31.46 7.04
CA ASP A 96 1.67 30.88 7.26
C ASP A 96 1.02 30.36 5.98
N GLU A 97 1.28 31.00 4.82
CA GLU A 97 0.79 30.53 3.51
C GLU A 97 1.45 29.21 3.09
N GLU A 98 2.76 29.08 3.30
CA GLU A 98 3.54 27.86 3.04
C GLU A 98 3.09 26.70 3.94
N ILE A 99 2.70 26.98 5.18
CA ILE A 99 2.16 25.99 6.11
C ILE A 99 0.80 25.48 5.64
N GLU A 100 -0.06 26.35 5.13
CA GLU A 100 -1.35 25.96 4.55
C GLU A 100 -1.18 25.14 3.26
N GLU A 101 -0.25 25.54 2.39
CA GLU A 101 0.08 24.78 1.18
C GLU A 101 0.65 23.39 1.53
N LEU A 102 1.58 23.33 2.47
CA LEU A 102 2.15 22.07 2.96
C LEU A 102 1.06 21.17 3.53
N ALA A 103 0.18 21.70 4.40
CA ALA A 103 -0.92 20.94 4.95
C ALA A 103 -1.86 20.42 3.84
N GLY A 104 -2.14 21.25 2.83
CA GLY A 104 -2.91 20.85 1.64
C GLY A 104 -2.29 19.67 0.91
N ASN A 105 -0.97 19.69 0.70
CA ASN A 105 -0.23 18.60 0.06
C ASN A 105 -0.22 17.30 0.89
N LEU A 106 -0.16 17.42 2.23
CA LEU A 106 -0.09 16.28 3.15
C LEU A 106 -1.45 15.64 3.46
N ARG A 107 -2.56 16.26 3.03
CA ARG A 107 -3.93 15.83 3.30
C ARG A 107 -4.22 14.38 2.93
N HIS A 108 -3.59 13.86 1.87
CA HIS A 108 -3.83 12.49 1.41
C HIS A 108 -2.92 11.44 2.05
N GLY A 109 -1.95 11.85 2.87
CA GLY A 109 -0.97 11.01 3.52
C GLY A 109 0.35 11.74 3.66
N VAL A 110 1.02 11.58 4.80
CA VAL A 110 2.33 12.18 5.04
C VAL A 110 3.41 11.30 4.39
N PRO A 111 4.18 11.81 3.42
CA PRO A 111 5.26 11.03 2.81
C PRO A 111 6.33 10.69 3.86
N MET A 112 6.63 9.40 3.99
CA MET A 112 7.64 8.90 4.93
C MET A 112 8.90 8.48 4.17
N ALA A 113 10.06 8.81 4.72
CA ALA A 113 11.35 8.36 4.22
C ALA A 113 12.01 7.43 5.25
N THR A 114 12.36 6.22 4.83
CA THR A 114 13.13 5.27 5.64
C THR A 114 14.40 4.89 4.87
N PRO A 115 15.56 5.48 5.21
CA PRO A 115 16.84 5.13 4.60
C PRO A 115 17.16 3.64 4.72
N VAL A 116 17.96 3.13 3.78
CA VAL A 116 18.45 1.75 3.84
C VAL A 116 19.46 1.65 5.00
N PHE A 117 19.26 0.67 5.88
CA PHE A 117 20.08 0.42 7.08
C PHE A 117 20.00 1.46 8.21
N ASP A 118 19.28 2.56 8.01
CA ASP A 118 18.99 3.58 9.04
C ASP A 118 17.51 3.98 8.95
N GLY A 119 16.65 2.96 9.00
CA GLY A 119 15.21 3.11 8.81
C GLY A 119 14.45 3.36 10.13
N ALA A 120 13.16 3.67 10.01
CA ALA A 120 12.29 3.83 11.17
C ALA A 120 12.27 2.55 12.03
N SER A 121 12.52 2.73 13.32
CA SER A 121 12.42 1.68 14.32
C SER A 121 10.96 1.33 14.62
N GLU A 122 10.74 0.14 15.19
CA GLU A 122 9.38 -0.29 15.57
C GLU A 122 8.73 0.66 16.59
N ALA A 123 9.52 1.23 17.51
CA ALA A 123 9.03 2.18 18.50
C ALA A 123 8.54 3.49 17.86
N GLU A 124 9.25 3.98 16.84
CA GLU A 124 8.85 5.17 16.08
C GLU A 124 7.58 4.89 15.27
N ILE A 125 7.48 3.72 14.61
CA ILE A 125 6.26 3.31 13.90
C ILE A 125 5.07 3.26 14.85
N LYS A 126 5.21 2.65 16.04
CA LYS A 126 4.14 2.62 17.05
C LYS A 126 3.75 4.01 17.53
N SER A 127 4.72 4.91 17.69
CA SER A 127 4.46 6.30 18.07
C SER A 127 3.68 7.04 16.97
N LEU A 128 4.02 6.83 15.70
CA LEU A 128 3.28 7.37 14.55
C LEU A 128 1.86 6.79 14.47
N LEU A 129 1.69 5.49 14.70
CA LEU A 129 0.36 4.84 14.75
C LEU A 129 -0.51 5.46 15.86
N ALA A 130 0.08 5.72 17.03
CA ALA A 130 -0.59 6.39 18.14
C ALA A 130 -1.05 7.80 17.75
N LEU A 131 -0.16 8.59 17.15
CA LEU A 131 -0.46 9.93 16.65
C LEU A 131 -1.52 9.93 15.56
N ALA A 132 -1.53 8.92 14.69
CA ALA A 132 -2.55 8.70 13.66
C ALA A 132 -3.91 8.26 14.24
N GLY A 133 -3.97 7.84 15.51
CA GLY A 133 -5.20 7.37 16.15
C GLY A 133 -5.64 5.97 15.70
N VAL A 134 -4.69 5.15 15.22
CA VAL A 134 -4.93 3.76 14.80
C VAL A 134 -4.28 2.78 15.79
N PRO A 135 -4.69 1.49 15.81
CA PRO A 135 -4.16 0.52 16.76
C PRO A 135 -2.63 0.35 16.66
N LEU A 136 -1.95 0.34 17.82
CA LEU A 136 -0.49 0.17 17.93
C LEU A 136 0.01 -1.16 17.37
N THR A 137 -0.86 -2.16 17.30
CA THR A 137 -0.56 -3.48 16.73
C THR A 137 -0.48 -3.47 15.21
N GLY A 138 -0.97 -2.41 14.54
CA GLY A 138 -1.13 -2.39 13.09
C GLY A 138 -2.22 -3.36 12.59
N GLN A 139 -3.12 -3.79 13.49
CA GLN A 139 -4.23 -4.68 13.17
C GLN A 139 -5.57 -4.03 13.52
N ALA A 140 -6.59 -4.26 12.70
CA ALA A 140 -7.96 -3.84 12.94
C ALA A 140 -8.94 -5.01 12.88
N GLN A 141 -10.08 -4.83 13.53
CA GLN A 141 -11.25 -5.66 13.28
C GLN A 141 -11.77 -5.36 11.87
N LEU A 142 -11.89 -6.41 11.06
CA LEU A 142 -12.50 -6.36 9.74
C LEU A 142 -13.82 -7.13 9.76
N TYR A 143 -14.71 -6.75 8.86
CA TYR A 143 -16.00 -7.37 8.64
C TYR A 143 -16.08 -7.90 7.21
N ASP A 144 -16.72 -9.05 7.02
CA ASP A 144 -16.96 -9.63 5.71
C ASP A 144 -18.04 -8.83 4.96
N GLY A 145 -17.72 -8.32 3.76
CA GLY A 145 -18.65 -7.55 2.94
C GLY A 145 -19.92 -8.31 2.54
N ARG A 146 -19.85 -9.64 2.45
CA ARG A 146 -20.98 -10.49 2.01
C ARG A 146 -21.96 -10.81 3.12
N THR A 147 -21.45 -11.05 4.32
CA THR A 147 -22.26 -11.52 5.46
C THR A 147 -22.48 -10.42 6.50
N GLY A 148 -21.60 -9.42 6.55
CA GLY A 148 -21.57 -8.39 7.58
C GLY A 148 -20.96 -8.86 8.92
N GLU A 149 -20.56 -10.13 9.03
CA GLU A 149 -19.98 -10.68 10.25
C GLU A 149 -18.53 -10.23 10.44
N GLY A 150 -18.16 -9.97 11.69
CA GLY A 150 -16.78 -9.66 12.03
C GLY A 150 -15.91 -10.91 11.97
N PHE A 151 -14.70 -10.82 11.40
CA PHE A 151 -13.76 -11.94 11.45
C PHE A 151 -13.34 -12.26 12.89
N ASP A 152 -13.09 -13.55 13.17
CA ASP A 152 -12.72 -14.03 14.51
C ASP A 152 -11.46 -13.39 15.10
N ARG A 153 -10.55 -12.90 14.24
CA ARG A 153 -9.27 -12.33 14.66
C ARG A 153 -9.01 -10.99 13.96
N PRO A 154 -8.37 -10.05 14.66
CA PRO A 154 -7.94 -8.81 14.03
C PRO A 154 -6.90 -9.10 12.95
N THR A 155 -7.00 -8.36 11.85
CA THR A 155 -6.18 -8.56 10.65
C THR A 155 -5.30 -7.34 10.43
N THR A 156 -4.07 -7.56 9.96
CA THR A 156 -3.18 -6.45 9.59
C THR A 156 -3.74 -5.71 8.39
N VAL A 157 -3.94 -4.41 8.55
CA VAL A 157 -4.42 -3.50 7.50
C VAL A 157 -3.40 -2.37 7.36
N GLY A 158 -3.30 -1.79 6.17
CA GLY A 158 -2.47 -0.62 5.95
C GLY A 158 -2.20 -0.40 4.47
N TYR A 159 -1.24 0.48 4.20
CA TYR A 159 -0.91 0.91 2.85
C TYR A 159 0.42 0.31 2.43
N MET A 160 0.41 -0.47 1.37
CA MET A 160 1.62 -1.05 0.76
C MET A 160 1.77 -0.49 -0.66
N TYR A 161 2.99 -0.08 -1.02
CA TYR A 161 3.24 0.40 -2.37
C TYR A 161 3.32 -0.77 -3.37
N MET A 162 2.38 -0.81 -4.31
CA MET A 162 2.27 -1.86 -5.32
C MET A 162 2.71 -1.37 -6.70
N MET A 163 3.26 -2.28 -7.51
CA MET A 163 3.69 -2.00 -8.88
C MET A 163 3.06 -2.98 -9.85
N LYS A 164 2.56 -2.48 -10.98
CA LYS A 164 2.15 -3.31 -12.12
C LYS A 164 3.37 -3.59 -12.99
N LEU A 165 3.75 -4.86 -13.10
CA LEU A 165 4.87 -5.28 -13.96
C LEU A 165 4.41 -5.36 -15.42
N ASN A 166 5.35 -5.19 -16.36
CA ASN A 166 5.09 -5.26 -17.81
C ASN A 166 4.77 -6.68 -18.33
N HIS A 167 4.43 -7.61 -17.43
CA HIS A 167 4.10 -8.99 -17.76
C HIS A 167 2.60 -9.13 -17.94
N LEU A 168 2.06 -8.55 -19.01
CA LEU A 168 0.63 -8.57 -19.31
C LEU A 168 0.20 -9.93 -19.85
N VAL A 169 -1.02 -10.34 -19.51
CA VAL A 169 -1.60 -11.61 -19.97
C VAL A 169 -1.83 -11.58 -21.48
N ASP A 170 -2.25 -10.45 -22.04
CA ASP A 170 -2.52 -10.27 -23.48
C ASP A 170 -1.28 -10.56 -24.34
N ASP A 171 -0.10 -10.17 -23.86
CA ASP A 171 1.17 -10.45 -24.53
C ASP A 171 1.53 -11.94 -24.49
N LYS A 172 1.14 -12.63 -23.41
CA LYS A 172 1.50 -14.03 -23.13
C LYS A 172 0.48 -15.05 -23.64
N MET A 173 -0.76 -14.64 -23.87
CA MET A 173 -1.78 -15.53 -24.41
C MET A 173 -1.40 -15.91 -25.85
N HIS A 174 -1.27 -17.21 -26.09
CA HIS A 174 -0.97 -17.78 -27.40
C HIS A 174 -1.63 -19.15 -27.52
N ALA A 175 -2.37 -19.35 -28.61
CA ALA A 175 -3.01 -20.62 -28.93
C ALA A 175 -2.87 -20.86 -30.43
N ARG A 176 -2.66 -22.12 -30.81
CA ARG A 176 -2.51 -22.57 -32.20
C ARG A 176 -3.37 -23.81 -32.42
N SER A 177 -4.20 -23.80 -33.46
CA SER A 177 -4.85 -24.99 -34.01
C SER A 177 -4.00 -25.61 -35.13
N THR A 178 -3.88 -24.92 -36.26
CA THR A 178 -3.04 -25.26 -37.43
C THR A 178 -2.19 -24.06 -37.83
N GLY A 179 -1.05 -24.26 -38.49
CA GLY A 179 -0.17 -23.16 -38.87
C GLY A 179 1.03 -23.60 -39.70
N PRO A 180 1.98 -22.70 -39.99
CA PRO A 180 3.14 -23.01 -40.79
C PRO A 180 4.07 -24.03 -40.12
N TYR A 181 4.81 -24.74 -40.97
CA TYR A 181 5.78 -25.78 -40.62
C TYR A 181 7.15 -25.42 -41.17
N SER A 182 8.19 -25.85 -40.47
CA SER A 182 9.58 -25.78 -40.91
C SER A 182 9.78 -26.68 -42.13
N LEU A 183 10.39 -26.16 -43.20
CA LEU A 183 10.66 -26.93 -44.41
C LEU A 183 11.61 -28.11 -44.18
N VAL A 184 12.54 -27.96 -43.24
CA VAL A 184 13.58 -28.96 -42.96
C VAL A 184 13.04 -30.05 -42.04
N THR A 185 12.48 -29.66 -40.90
CA THR A 185 12.08 -30.61 -39.85
C THR A 185 10.64 -31.07 -39.98
N GLN A 186 9.84 -30.41 -40.84
CA GLN A 186 8.39 -30.62 -40.95
C GLN A 186 7.67 -30.49 -39.59
N GLN A 187 8.27 -29.75 -38.66
CA GLN A 187 7.67 -29.44 -37.35
C GLN A 187 6.99 -28.07 -37.39
N PRO A 188 5.97 -27.84 -36.55
CA PRO A 188 5.42 -26.51 -36.32
C PRO A 188 6.52 -25.45 -36.10
N LEU A 189 6.38 -24.26 -36.70
CA LEU A 189 7.26 -23.13 -36.39
C LEU A 189 7.21 -22.77 -34.90
N GLY A 190 8.19 -22.00 -34.41
CA GLY A 190 8.27 -21.57 -33.02
C GLY A 190 7.86 -20.12 -32.82
N GLY A 191 7.29 -19.81 -31.64
CA GLY A 191 6.99 -18.44 -31.21
C GLY A 191 5.66 -17.87 -31.71
N LYS A 192 5.08 -16.96 -30.91
CA LYS A 192 3.78 -16.32 -31.18
C LYS A 192 3.76 -15.56 -32.51
N ALA A 193 4.84 -14.85 -32.85
CA ALA A 193 4.93 -14.06 -34.08
C ALA A 193 4.81 -14.89 -35.38
N GLN A 194 5.17 -16.18 -35.34
CA GLN A 194 5.09 -17.09 -36.47
C GLN A 194 3.87 -18.03 -36.39
N PHE A 195 2.93 -17.76 -35.49
CA PHE A 195 1.84 -18.68 -35.16
C PHE A 195 2.37 -20.09 -34.82
N GLY A 196 3.46 -20.12 -34.07
CA GLY A 196 4.21 -21.32 -33.75
C GLY A 196 3.52 -22.26 -32.76
N GLY A 197 3.91 -23.53 -32.75
CA GLY A 197 3.42 -24.52 -31.79
C GLY A 197 4.20 -24.49 -30.47
N GLN A 198 3.60 -25.03 -29.41
CA GLN A 198 4.32 -25.31 -28.16
C GLN A 198 5.30 -26.47 -28.40
N ARG A 199 6.52 -26.34 -27.87
CA ARG A 199 7.49 -27.44 -27.86
C ARG A 199 7.06 -28.46 -26.80
N PHE A 200 6.81 -29.69 -27.23
CA PHE A 200 6.59 -30.88 -26.39
C PHE A 200 7.89 -31.66 -26.22
#